data_AF-A0A838MU79-F1
#
_entry.id   AF-A0A838MU79-F1
#
_cell.length_a   1.000
_cell.length_b   1.000
_cell.length_c   1.000
_cell.angle_alpha   90.00
_cell.angle_beta   90.00
_cell.angle_gamma   90.00
#
_symmetry.space_group_name_H-M   'P 1'
#
loop_
_entity.id
_entity.type
_entity.pdbx_description
1 polymer ?
#
loop_
_entity_poly.entity_id
_entity_poly.type
_entity_poly.pdbx_seq_one_letter_code
_entity_poly.pdbx_strand_id
1 'polypeptide(L)'
;MRLSELITIYLAAAAPVGVAYFLQQGERSPRSRMFAKAVVVALCWPFALFFQFFSGQATIAEQINGGDEATSPDDEHLDAAIAACLDALHEAEDSAHETFGVQSEQIRHTLLDACSGLERYVGLTRAATLVTENALPSARETELPRVAGRSGDDLQLAGRCLHRRNVARLCAHQTRARVELLHALAEIHEVIDRGYLAASADGQSVRRFSQSVVLFYGRVIALLSLLEPDQTAAHGIARLLDAACARVRALEVIARRRESLITHTGNESCTASTPQPTNAKPLLPRTI
;
A
#
# COMPACT_ATOMS: atom_id res chain seq x y z
N MET A 1 0.32 0.53 48.81
CA MET A 1 -0.57 1.41 48.06
C MET A 1 -1.84 1.62 48.88
N ARG A 2 -2.21 2.86 49.18
CA ARG A 2 -3.39 3.15 50.01
C ARG A 2 -4.66 3.01 49.15
N LEU A 3 -5.76 2.58 49.77
CA LEU A 3 -7.05 2.38 49.10
C LEU A 3 -7.53 3.68 48.42
N SER A 4 -7.22 4.83 49.01
CA SER A 4 -7.47 6.15 48.43
C SER A 4 -6.76 6.38 47.10
N GLU A 5 -5.52 5.93 46.94
CA GLU A 5 -4.72 6.12 45.72
C GLU A 5 -5.28 5.29 44.56
N LEU A 6 -5.72 4.05 44.83
CA LEU A 6 -6.38 3.19 43.85
C LEU A 6 -7.69 3.80 43.34
N ILE A 7 -8.51 4.36 44.24
CA ILE A 7 -9.77 5.02 43.86
C ILE A 7 -9.51 6.25 42.98
N THR A 8 -8.49 7.06 43.31
CA THR A 8 -8.15 8.25 42.51
C THR A 8 -7.68 7.87 41.10
N ILE A 9 -6.81 6.84 40.99
CA ILE A 9 -6.34 6.35 39.68
C ILE A 9 -7.50 5.80 38.85
N TYR A 10 -8.41 5.04 39.48
CA TYR A 10 -9.57 4.48 38.81
C TYR A 10 -10.51 5.58 38.27
N LEU A 11 -10.81 6.60 39.08
CA LEU A 11 -11.63 7.74 38.67
C LEU A 11 -10.96 8.57 37.55
N ALA A 12 -9.64 8.76 37.61
CA ALA A 12 -8.90 9.47 36.58
C ALA A 12 -8.92 8.73 35.23
N ALA A 13 -8.79 7.40 35.25
CA ALA A 13 -8.88 6.56 34.05
C ALA A 13 -10.30 6.48 33.47
N ALA A 14 -11.32 6.56 34.33
CA ALA A 14 -12.74 6.51 33.95
C ALA A 14 -13.26 7.81 33.30
N ALA A 15 -12.69 8.97 33.65
CA ALA A 15 -13.19 10.27 33.23
C ALA A 15 -13.27 10.47 31.69
N PRO A 16 -12.26 10.10 30.88
CA PRO A 16 -12.32 10.24 29.43
C PRO A 16 -13.48 9.46 28.79
N VAL A 17 -13.78 8.27 29.31
CA VAL A 17 -14.85 7.39 28.79
C VAL A 17 -16.23 8.01 29.04
N GLY A 18 -16.45 8.54 30.26
CA GLY A 18 -17.69 9.23 30.59
C GLY A 18 -17.93 10.49 29.76
N VAL A 19 -16.87 11.29 29.54
CA VAL A 19 -16.95 12.51 28.71
C VAL A 19 -17.23 12.16 27.26
N ALA A 20 -16.55 11.14 26.70
CA ALA A 20 -16.79 10.68 25.33
C ALA A 20 -18.25 10.23 25.14
N TYR A 21 -18.78 9.44 26.08
CA TYR A 21 -20.18 8.99 26.04
C TYR A 21 -21.17 10.16 26.13
N PHE A 22 -20.89 11.14 26.99
CA PHE A 22 -21.73 12.33 27.13
C PHE A 22 -21.76 13.18 25.85
N LEU A 23 -20.62 13.33 25.18
CA LEU A 23 -20.53 14.09 23.91
C LEU A 23 -21.21 13.37 22.73
N GLN A 24 -21.23 12.04 22.73
CA GLN A 24 -21.87 11.25 21.67
C GLN A 24 -23.41 11.27 21.75
N GLN A 25 -24.00 11.43 22.93
CA GLN A 25 -25.46 11.52 23.09
C GLN A 25 -25.96 12.95 22.88
N GLY A 26 -25.98 13.40 21.62
CA GLY A 26 -26.53 14.69 21.23
C GLY A 26 -28.00 14.90 21.64
N GLU A 27 -28.27 16.08 22.22
CA GLU A 27 -29.50 16.89 22.46
C GLU A 27 -30.91 16.27 22.65
N ARG A 28 -31.14 14.97 22.49
CA ARG A 28 -32.51 14.40 22.48
C ARG A 28 -33.09 14.01 23.84
N SER A 29 -32.36 14.22 24.94
CA SER A 29 -32.82 13.81 26.28
C SER A 29 -32.46 14.85 27.37
N PRO A 30 -33.22 14.90 28.48
CA PRO A 30 -32.99 15.90 29.52
C PRO A 30 -31.59 15.72 30.12
N ARG A 31 -30.82 16.81 30.17
CA ARG A 31 -29.39 16.85 30.55
C ARG A 31 -29.09 16.08 31.85
N SER A 32 -29.97 16.14 32.84
CA SER A 32 -29.80 15.44 34.13
C SER A 32 -29.75 13.91 33.98
N ARG A 33 -30.55 13.33 33.08
CA ARG A 33 -30.52 11.88 32.80
C ARG A 33 -29.26 11.49 32.02
N MET A 34 -28.77 12.36 31.14
CA MET A 34 -27.52 12.13 30.41
C MET A 34 -26.32 12.12 31.34
N PHE A 35 -26.23 13.09 32.26
CA PHE A 35 -25.14 13.14 33.24
C PHE A 35 -25.11 11.89 34.14
N ALA A 36 -26.27 11.46 34.65
CA ALA A 36 -26.34 10.24 35.47
C ALA A 36 -25.87 9.00 34.68
N LYS A 37 -26.29 8.87 33.42
CA LYS A 37 -25.84 7.77 32.56
C LYS A 37 -24.33 7.84 32.27
N ALA A 38 -23.79 9.03 31.99
CA ALA A 38 -22.36 9.21 31.75
C ALA A 38 -21.51 8.86 32.98
N VAL A 39 -21.97 9.19 34.19
CA VAL A 39 -21.30 8.80 35.44
C VAL A 39 -21.33 7.28 35.65
N VAL A 40 -22.47 6.63 35.37
CA VAL A 40 -22.58 5.16 35.45
C VAL A 40 -21.65 4.49 34.44
N VAL A 41 -21.60 5.00 33.20
CA VAL A 41 -20.70 4.48 32.15
C VAL A 41 -19.23 4.69 32.54
N ALA A 42 -18.87 5.84 33.11
CA ALA A 42 -17.53 6.09 33.63
C ALA A 42 -17.16 5.11 34.76
N LEU A 43 -18.05 4.90 35.73
CA LEU A 43 -17.81 3.96 36.83
C LEU A 43 -17.71 2.51 36.36
N CYS A 44 -18.43 2.15 35.30
CA CYS A 44 -18.42 0.82 34.69
C CYS A 44 -17.56 0.73 33.44
N TRP A 45 -16.57 1.61 33.24
CA TRP A 45 -15.74 1.66 32.04
C TRP A 45 -15.04 0.33 31.66
N PRO A 46 -14.61 -0.56 32.59
CA PRO A 46 -13.98 -1.82 32.20
C PRO A 46 -14.99 -2.74 31.52
N PHE A 47 -16.25 -2.73 31.99
CA PHE A 47 -17.35 -3.46 31.37
C PHE A 47 -17.78 -2.79 30.06
N ALA A 48 -17.80 -1.45 29.99
CA ALA A 48 -18.09 -0.74 28.74
C ALA A 48 -17.06 -1.05 27.66
N LEU A 49 -15.76 -1.05 27.99
CA LEU A 49 -14.69 -1.47 27.08
C LEU A 49 -14.76 -2.96 26.76
N PHE A 50 -15.08 -3.82 27.73
CA PHE A 50 -15.26 -5.25 27.50
C PHE A 50 -16.41 -5.50 26.53
N PHE A 51 -17.58 -4.89 26.76
CA PHE A 51 -18.69 -4.96 25.82
C PHE A 51 -18.31 -4.36 24.48
N GLN A 52 -17.64 -3.20 24.42
CA GLN A 52 -17.19 -2.60 23.17
C GLN A 52 -16.14 -3.44 22.44
N PHE A 53 -15.32 -4.22 23.14
CA PHE A 53 -14.36 -5.13 22.52
C PHE A 53 -15.05 -6.38 21.96
N PHE A 54 -16.04 -6.91 22.69
CA PHE A 54 -16.83 -8.07 22.26
C PHE A 54 -17.96 -7.75 21.27
N SER A 55 -18.45 -6.50 21.25
CA SER A 55 -19.45 -5.99 20.28
C SER A 55 -18.82 -5.07 19.21
N GLY A 56 -17.52 -4.83 19.29
CA GLY A 56 -16.75 -3.93 18.43
C GLY A 56 -16.38 -4.50 17.06
N GLN A 57 -16.75 -5.74 16.76
CA GLN A 57 -16.82 -6.18 15.36
C GLN A 57 -18.10 -5.69 14.66
N ALA A 58 -19.13 -5.24 15.38
CA ALA A 58 -20.39 -4.77 14.78
C ALA A 58 -20.59 -3.25 14.88
N THR A 59 -20.16 -2.60 15.97
CA THR A 59 -20.62 -1.23 16.29
C THR A 59 -19.73 -0.08 15.79
N ILE A 60 -18.46 -0.32 15.45
CA ILE A 60 -17.63 0.70 14.76
C ILE A 60 -18.01 0.80 13.28
N ALA A 61 -18.54 -0.28 12.70
CA ALA A 61 -19.17 -0.25 11.37
C ALA A 61 -20.48 0.55 11.39
N GLU A 62 -21.30 0.44 12.44
CA GLU A 62 -22.67 1.01 12.46
C GLU A 62 -22.73 2.54 12.64
N GLN A 63 -21.71 3.18 13.22
CA GLN A 63 -21.69 4.65 13.39
C GLN A 63 -21.02 5.40 12.23
N ILE A 64 -20.35 4.69 11.33
CA ILE A 64 -19.87 5.20 10.03
C ILE A 64 -20.82 4.77 8.90
N ASN A 65 -21.45 3.59 9.00
CA ASN A 65 -22.43 3.03 8.06
C ASN A 65 -23.87 3.22 8.56
N GLY A 66 -24.30 4.46 8.73
CA GLY A 66 -25.73 4.82 8.87
C GLY A 66 -26.51 4.65 7.56
N GLY A 67 -26.21 3.57 6.84
CA GLY A 67 -26.74 3.14 5.57
C GLY A 67 -26.23 1.70 5.43
N ASP A 68 -27.14 0.76 5.63
CA ASP A 68 -26.98 -0.66 5.35
C ASP A 68 -26.83 -0.80 3.82
N GLU A 69 -25.70 -0.34 3.28
CA GLU A 69 -25.26 -0.67 1.93
C GLU A 69 -24.77 -2.11 2.03
N ALA A 70 -25.61 -3.04 1.59
CA ALA A 70 -25.17 -4.37 1.22
C ALA A 70 -23.86 -4.21 0.45
N THR A 71 -22.74 -4.63 1.05
CA THR A 71 -21.41 -4.56 0.44
C THR A 71 -21.55 -5.05 -0.97
N SER A 72 -21.35 -4.15 -1.93
CA SER A 72 -21.56 -4.52 -3.32
C SER A 72 -20.57 -5.64 -3.66
N PRO A 73 -20.94 -6.62 -4.51
CA PRO A 73 -19.99 -7.66 -4.93
C PRO A 73 -18.71 -7.04 -5.55
N ASP A 74 -18.79 -5.81 -6.05
CA ASP A 74 -17.66 -5.06 -6.58
C ASP A 74 -16.70 -4.56 -5.48
N ASP A 75 -17.22 -4.21 -4.29
CA ASP A 75 -16.39 -3.84 -3.13
C ASP A 75 -15.60 -5.03 -2.59
N GLU A 76 -16.20 -6.23 -2.54
CA GLU A 76 -15.50 -7.45 -2.11
C GLU A 76 -14.35 -7.81 -3.07
N HIS A 77 -14.59 -7.70 -4.38
CA HIS A 77 -13.54 -7.91 -5.39
C HIS A 77 -12.42 -6.88 -5.27
N LEU A 78 -12.76 -5.63 -4.99
CA LEU A 78 -11.78 -4.57 -4.80
C LEU A 78 -10.92 -4.82 -3.56
N ASP A 79 -11.54 -5.15 -2.42
CA ASP A 79 -10.83 -5.43 -1.17
C ASP A 79 -9.93 -6.69 -1.32
N ALA A 80 -10.40 -7.72 -2.02
CA ALA A 80 -9.57 -8.88 -2.37
C ALA A 80 -8.39 -8.51 -3.29
N ALA A 81 -8.58 -7.59 -4.24
CA ALA A 81 -7.50 -7.11 -5.10
C ALA A 81 -6.47 -6.27 -4.33
N ILE A 82 -6.91 -5.46 -3.36
CA ILE A 82 -6.02 -4.73 -2.45
C ILE A 82 -5.19 -5.72 -1.64
N ALA A 83 -5.84 -6.70 -1.01
CA ALA A 83 -5.14 -7.74 -0.23
C ALA A 83 -4.11 -8.49 -1.09
N ALA A 84 -4.47 -8.89 -2.31
CA ALA A 84 -3.55 -9.55 -3.23
C ALA A 84 -2.36 -8.65 -3.67
N CYS A 85 -2.55 -7.33 -3.77
CA CYS A 85 -1.45 -6.39 -4.02
C CYS A 85 -0.50 -6.32 -2.82
N LEU A 86 -1.05 -6.24 -1.61
CA LEU A 86 -0.26 -6.18 -0.38
C LEU A 86 0.52 -7.48 -0.19
N ASP A 87 -0.09 -8.64 -0.37
CA ASP A 87 0.59 -9.94 -0.28
C ASP A 87 1.75 -10.05 -1.27
N ALA A 88 1.54 -9.62 -2.53
CA ALA A 88 2.58 -9.61 -3.54
C ALA A 88 3.73 -8.63 -3.22
N LEU A 89 3.43 -7.54 -2.51
CA LEU A 89 4.47 -6.61 -2.04
C LEU A 89 5.30 -7.22 -0.91
N HIS A 90 4.65 -7.85 0.08
CA HIS A 90 5.37 -8.54 1.16
C HIS A 90 6.28 -9.63 0.60
N GLU A 91 5.80 -10.41 -0.38
CA GLU A 91 6.63 -11.40 -1.09
C GLU A 91 7.84 -10.77 -1.80
N ALA A 92 7.67 -9.58 -2.39
CA ALA A 92 8.76 -8.83 -3.01
C ALA A 92 9.74 -8.26 -1.97
N GLU A 93 9.27 -7.81 -0.81
CA GLU A 93 10.10 -7.34 0.31
C GLU A 93 10.96 -8.47 0.88
N ASP A 94 10.35 -9.62 1.19
CA ASP A 94 11.06 -10.80 1.70
C ASP A 94 12.14 -11.25 0.71
N SER A 95 11.79 -11.30 -0.58
CA SER A 95 12.74 -11.64 -1.65
C SER A 95 13.85 -10.59 -1.82
N ALA A 96 13.56 -9.31 -1.56
CA ALA A 96 14.56 -8.24 -1.62
C ALA A 96 15.59 -8.39 -0.51
N HIS A 97 15.14 -8.73 0.70
CA HIS A 97 16.02 -8.94 1.85
C HIS A 97 17.01 -10.07 1.60
N GLU A 98 16.52 -11.21 1.09
CA GLU A 98 17.36 -12.36 0.72
C GLU A 98 18.38 -12.02 -0.39
N THR A 99 18.01 -11.16 -1.34
CA THR A 99 18.80 -10.90 -2.55
C THR A 99 19.86 -9.82 -2.34
N PHE A 100 19.52 -8.73 -1.64
CA PHE A 100 20.33 -7.50 -1.63
C PHE A 100 20.98 -7.17 -0.28
N GLY A 101 20.65 -7.90 0.79
CA GLY A 101 21.23 -7.69 2.11
C GLY A 101 21.11 -6.23 2.56
N VAL A 102 22.22 -5.54 2.80
CA VAL A 102 22.22 -4.13 3.27
C VAL A 102 21.53 -3.16 2.30
N GLN A 103 21.57 -3.42 0.99
CA GLN A 103 20.87 -2.58 -0.01
C GLN A 103 19.34 -2.82 0.00
N SER A 104 18.85 -3.85 0.72
CA SER A 104 17.42 -4.12 0.84
C SER A 104 16.66 -3.00 1.54
N GLU A 105 17.30 -2.21 2.41
CA GLU A 105 16.62 -1.13 3.13
C GLU A 105 16.08 -0.05 2.19
N GLN A 106 16.86 0.33 1.17
CA GLN A 106 16.38 1.33 0.21
C GLN A 106 15.22 0.78 -0.63
N ILE A 107 15.34 -0.47 -1.09
CA ILE A 107 14.27 -1.15 -1.83
C ILE A 107 13.01 -1.24 -0.96
N ARG A 108 13.16 -1.66 0.30
CA ARG A 108 12.08 -1.76 1.28
C ARG A 108 11.36 -0.43 1.50
N HIS A 109 12.11 0.65 1.69
CA HIS A 109 11.52 1.98 1.81
C HIS A 109 10.69 2.37 0.59
N THR A 110 11.20 2.13 -0.62
CA THR A 110 10.45 2.45 -1.85
C THR A 110 9.22 1.56 -2.06
N LEU A 111 9.27 0.30 -1.63
CA LEU A 111 8.11 -0.61 -1.64
C LEU A 111 7.03 -0.13 -0.67
N LEU A 112 7.41 0.25 0.56
CA LEU A 112 6.49 0.79 1.56
C LEU A 112 5.86 2.12 1.11
N ASP A 113 6.65 2.99 0.49
CA ASP A 113 6.14 4.26 -0.05
C ASP A 113 5.11 4.02 -1.16
N ALA A 114 5.37 3.06 -2.06
CA ALA A 114 4.40 2.67 -3.08
C ALA A 114 3.12 2.07 -2.48
N CYS A 115 3.22 1.28 -1.41
CA CYS A 115 2.05 0.77 -0.68
C CYS A 115 1.22 1.88 -0.05
N SER A 116 1.86 2.79 0.67
CA SER A 116 1.17 3.94 1.26
C SER A 116 0.51 4.82 0.18
N GLY A 117 1.16 4.95 -0.98
CA GLY A 117 0.61 5.64 -2.15
C GLY A 117 -0.60 4.92 -2.73
N LEU A 118 -0.56 3.58 -2.80
CA LEU A 118 -1.63 2.74 -3.32
C LEU A 118 -2.86 2.82 -2.43
N GLU A 119 -2.71 2.60 -1.12
CA GLU A 119 -3.80 2.70 -0.15
C GLU A 119 -4.47 4.08 -0.18
N ARG A 120 -3.64 5.15 -0.21
CA ARG A 120 -4.13 6.53 -0.32
C ARG A 120 -4.91 6.75 -1.61
N TYR A 121 -4.38 6.30 -2.75
CA TYR A 121 -5.04 6.48 -4.04
C TYR A 121 -6.36 5.70 -4.13
N VAL A 122 -6.37 4.45 -3.68
CA VAL A 122 -7.56 3.59 -3.67
C VAL A 122 -8.63 4.19 -2.76
N GLY A 123 -8.27 4.57 -1.53
CA GLY A 123 -9.19 5.18 -0.57
C GLY A 123 -9.78 6.49 -1.08
N LEU A 124 -8.98 7.36 -1.70
CA LEU A 124 -9.47 8.60 -2.32
C LEU A 124 -10.34 8.33 -3.55
N THR A 125 -10.03 7.30 -4.33
CA THR A 125 -10.84 6.92 -5.49
C THR A 125 -12.21 6.40 -5.07
N ARG A 126 -12.28 5.52 -4.05
CA ARG A 126 -13.56 5.07 -3.47
C ARG A 126 -14.36 6.24 -2.92
N ALA A 127 -13.71 7.16 -2.19
CA ALA A 127 -14.40 8.34 -1.69
C ALA A 127 -14.92 9.23 -2.85
N ALA A 128 -14.17 9.35 -3.94
CA ALA A 128 -14.57 10.15 -5.09
C ALA A 128 -15.71 9.52 -5.89
N THR A 129 -15.79 8.20 -6.01
CA THR A 129 -16.87 7.52 -6.74
C THR A 129 -18.21 7.59 -6.00
N LEU A 130 -18.18 7.60 -4.66
CA LEU A 130 -19.39 7.72 -3.83
C LEU A 130 -20.00 9.13 -3.86
N VAL A 131 -19.19 10.17 -4.14
CA VAL A 131 -19.64 11.56 -4.05
C VAL A 131 -19.88 12.13 -5.45
N THR A 132 -21.15 12.44 -5.74
CA THR A 132 -21.53 13.10 -7.00
C THR A 132 -21.63 14.61 -6.82
N GLU A 133 -21.07 15.40 -7.74
CA GLU A 133 -21.02 16.88 -7.64
C GLU A 133 -22.40 17.54 -7.50
N ASN A 134 -23.44 16.88 -8.02
CA ASN A 134 -24.83 17.36 -7.99
C ASN A 134 -25.68 16.72 -6.88
N ALA A 135 -25.08 15.95 -5.98
CA ALA A 135 -25.78 15.43 -4.80
C ALA A 135 -26.24 16.56 -3.89
N LEU A 136 -27.24 16.23 -3.06
CA LEU A 136 -27.63 17.11 -1.97
C LEU A 136 -26.50 17.14 -0.92
N PRO A 137 -26.15 18.33 -0.38
CA PRO A 137 -25.12 18.43 0.64
C PRO A 137 -25.52 17.63 1.86
N SER A 138 -24.53 16.96 2.47
CA SER A 138 -24.77 16.21 3.70
C SER A 138 -25.15 17.16 4.86
N ALA A 139 -25.85 16.63 5.87
CA ALA A 139 -26.19 17.42 7.06
C ALA A 139 -24.93 18.08 7.68
N ARG A 140 -23.82 17.36 7.73
CA ARG A 140 -22.52 17.84 8.23
C ARG A 140 -21.98 19.03 7.42
N GLU A 141 -22.16 19.04 6.11
CA GLU A 141 -21.73 20.16 5.26
C GLU A 141 -22.64 21.38 5.44
N THR A 142 -23.91 21.19 5.80
CA THR A 142 -24.81 22.30 6.13
C THR A 142 -24.61 22.88 7.53
N GLU A 143 -23.95 22.15 8.45
CA GLU A 143 -23.71 22.64 9.81
C GLU A 143 -22.77 23.86 9.83
N LEU A 144 -21.73 23.89 9.01
CA LEU A 144 -20.78 25.02 8.96
C LEU A 144 -21.47 26.35 8.58
N PRO A 145 -22.22 26.43 7.47
CA PRO A 145 -22.99 27.63 7.14
C PRO A 145 -24.09 27.95 8.16
N ARG A 146 -24.70 26.93 8.78
CA ARG A 146 -25.72 27.12 9.83
C ARG A 146 -25.13 27.79 11.07
N VAL A 147 -23.98 27.33 11.54
CA VAL A 147 -23.24 27.95 12.67
C VAL A 147 -22.81 29.38 12.33
N ALA A 148 -22.54 29.67 11.06
CA ALA A 148 -22.28 31.02 10.57
C ALA A 148 -23.55 31.91 10.48
N GLY A 149 -24.72 31.44 10.95
CA GLY A 149 -25.96 32.20 11.02
C GLY A 149 -26.81 32.18 9.74
N ARG A 150 -26.46 31.37 8.74
CA ARG A 150 -27.28 31.24 7.52
C ARG A 150 -28.51 30.38 7.78
N SER A 151 -29.63 30.72 7.15
CA SER A 151 -30.91 30.00 7.28
C SER A 151 -31.68 29.98 5.96
N GLY A 152 -32.71 29.13 5.87
CA GLY A 152 -33.58 29.04 4.68
C GLY A 152 -32.83 28.66 3.40
N ASP A 153 -33.13 29.35 2.31
CA ASP A 153 -32.55 29.08 0.98
C ASP A 153 -31.06 29.41 0.91
N ASP A 154 -30.58 30.42 1.65
CA ASP A 154 -29.16 30.77 1.72
C ASP A 154 -28.33 29.66 2.39
N LEU A 155 -28.89 28.96 3.38
CA LEU A 155 -28.26 27.78 3.99
C LEU A 155 -28.08 26.65 2.95
N GLN A 156 -29.11 26.39 2.14
CA GLN A 156 -29.03 25.36 1.10
C GLN A 156 -28.02 25.72 0.02
N LEU A 157 -28.01 26.99 -0.42
CA LEU A 157 -27.05 27.49 -1.41
C LEU A 157 -25.61 27.39 -0.88
N ALA A 158 -25.37 27.84 0.35
CA ALA A 158 -24.07 27.76 0.98
C ALA A 158 -23.61 26.30 1.16
N GLY A 159 -24.52 25.39 1.55
CA GLY A 159 -24.26 23.96 1.64
C GLY A 159 -23.84 23.36 0.30
N ARG A 160 -24.56 23.67 -0.80
CA ARG A 160 -24.19 23.21 -2.15
C ARG A 160 -22.85 23.77 -2.62
N CYS A 161 -22.55 25.04 -2.34
CA CYS A 161 -21.26 25.64 -2.67
C CYS A 161 -20.11 24.95 -1.92
N LEU A 162 -20.30 24.66 -0.62
CA LEU A 162 -19.32 23.94 0.18
C LEU A 162 -19.13 22.51 -0.33
N HIS A 163 -20.23 21.80 -0.62
CA HIS A 163 -20.21 20.45 -1.17
C HIS A 163 -19.41 20.38 -2.48
N ARG A 164 -19.73 21.23 -3.47
CA ARG A 164 -18.98 21.29 -4.74
C ARG A 164 -17.49 21.57 -4.53
N ARG A 165 -17.16 22.46 -3.60
CA ARG A 165 -15.76 22.75 -3.25
C ARG A 165 -15.07 21.53 -2.63
N ASN A 166 -15.75 20.79 -1.76
CA ASN A 166 -15.22 19.58 -1.13
C ASN A 166 -15.00 18.48 -2.18
N VAL A 167 -15.96 18.27 -3.08
CA VAL A 167 -15.84 17.33 -4.21
C VAL A 167 -14.65 17.68 -5.09
N ALA A 168 -14.54 18.94 -5.53
CA ALA A 168 -13.41 19.39 -6.34
C ALA A 168 -12.06 19.18 -5.62
N ARG A 169 -12.03 19.41 -4.29
CA ARG A 169 -10.84 19.18 -3.48
C ARG A 169 -10.50 17.69 -3.37
N LEU A 170 -11.50 16.83 -3.21
CA LEU A 170 -11.35 15.39 -3.15
C LEU A 170 -10.77 14.85 -4.47
N CYS A 171 -11.34 15.25 -5.62
CA CYS A 171 -10.81 14.90 -6.94
C CYS A 171 -9.37 15.41 -7.15
N ALA A 172 -9.05 16.61 -6.68
CA ALA A 172 -7.68 17.13 -6.74
C ALA A 172 -6.71 16.29 -5.89
N HIS A 173 -7.11 15.88 -4.68
CA HIS A 173 -6.31 14.98 -3.84
C HIS A 173 -6.15 13.60 -4.47
N GLN A 174 -7.20 13.03 -5.04
CA GLN A 174 -7.15 11.77 -5.76
C GLN A 174 -6.16 11.84 -6.94
N THR A 175 -6.26 12.88 -7.77
CA THR A 175 -5.36 13.10 -8.91
C THR A 175 -3.90 13.23 -8.47
N ARG A 176 -3.65 13.91 -7.35
CA ARG A 176 -2.31 14.02 -6.77
C ARG A 176 -1.80 12.68 -6.25
N ALA A 177 -2.61 11.93 -5.51
CA ALA A 177 -2.26 10.62 -4.99
C ALA A 177 -1.93 9.63 -6.12
N ARG A 178 -2.65 9.72 -7.25
CA ARG A 178 -2.32 8.96 -8.46
C ARG A 178 -0.91 9.21 -8.97
N VAL A 179 -0.54 10.49 -9.09
CA VAL A 179 0.78 10.89 -9.58
C VAL A 179 1.87 10.47 -8.60
N GLU A 180 1.63 10.64 -7.30
CA GLU A 180 2.52 10.17 -6.23
C GLU A 180 2.74 8.65 -6.30
N LEU A 181 1.67 7.86 -6.48
CA LEU A 181 1.76 6.41 -6.68
C LEU A 181 2.59 6.04 -7.92
N LEU A 182 2.34 6.67 -9.06
CA LEU A 182 3.11 6.41 -10.29
C LEU A 182 4.59 6.73 -10.12
N HIS A 183 4.92 7.80 -9.39
CA HIS A 183 6.31 8.13 -9.07
C HIS A 183 6.95 7.09 -8.14
N ALA A 184 6.26 6.66 -7.09
CA ALA A 184 6.77 5.63 -6.18
C ALA A 184 7.01 4.29 -6.92
N LEU A 185 6.10 3.90 -7.81
CA LEU A 185 6.25 2.70 -8.64
C LEU A 185 7.41 2.80 -9.64
N ALA A 186 7.66 3.98 -10.19
CA ALA A 186 8.82 4.23 -11.05
C ALA A 186 10.13 4.22 -10.25
N GLU A 187 10.12 4.77 -9.03
CA GLU A 187 11.29 4.77 -8.14
C GLU A 187 11.69 3.34 -7.76
N ILE A 188 10.73 2.45 -7.47
CA ILE A 188 11.00 1.00 -7.28
C ILE A 188 11.82 0.47 -8.47
N HIS A 189 11.42 0.79 -9.70
CA HIS A 189 12.13 0.32 -10.89
C HIS A 189 13.58 0.83 -10.93
N GLU A 190 13.79 2.12 -10.67
CA GLU A 190 15.13 2.73 -10.66
C GLU A 190 16.04 2.16 -9.56
N VAL A 191 15.48 1.91 -8.37
CA VAL A 191 16.24 1.35 -7.25
C VAL A 191 16.60 -0.10 -7.53
N ILE A 192 15.69 -0.88 -8.10
CA ILE A 192 15.97 -2.26 -8.51
C ILE A 192 17.08 -2.31 -9.56
N ASP A 193 17.02 -1.44 -10.57
CA ASP A 193 18.03 -1.43 -11.64
C ASP A 193 19.42 -1.02 -11.10
N ARG A 194 19.46 -0.08 -10.14
CA ARG A 194 20.70 0.27 -9.43
C ARG A 194 21.21 -0.88 -8.55
N GLY A 195 20.33 -1.51 -7.77
CA GLY A 195 20.67 -2.65 -6.92
C GLY A 195 21.17 -3.85 -7.72
N TYR A 196 20.58 -4.09 -8.89
CA TYR A 196 21.02 -5.14 -9.81
C TYR A 196 22.45 -4.95 -10.30
N LEU A 197 22.85 -3.73 -10.67
CA LEU A 197 24.23 -3.44 -11.09
C LEU A 197 25.25 -3.61 -9.97
N ALA A 198 24.83 -3.41 -8.72
CA ALA A 198 25.68 -3.51 -7.55
C ALA A 198 25.74 -4.92 -6.95
N ALA A 199 24.73 -5.75 -7.20
CA ALA A 199 24.60 -7.06 -6.59
C ALA A 199 25.54 -8.09 -7.25
N SER A 200 26.47 -8.65 -6.46
CA SER A 200 27.16 -9.91 -6.81
C SER A 200 26.32 -11.15 -6.47
N ALA A 201 25.00 -10.99 -6.38
CA ALA A 201 24.09 -11.94 -5.78
C ALA A 201 23.93 -13.22 -6.62
N ASP A 202 23.50 -14.30 -5.94
CA ASP A 202 23.13 -15.54 -6.60
C ASP A 202 22.04 -15.27 -7.64
N GLY A 203 22.26 -15.74 -8.87
CA GLY A 203 21.36 -15.49 -10.00
C GLY A 203 19.96 -16.05 -9.75
N GLN A 204 19.82 -17.06 -8.89
CA GLN A 204 18.53 -17.61 -8.51
C GLN A 204 17.71 -16.66 -7.62
N SER A 205 18.32 -16.03 -6.60
CA SER A 205 17.64 -15.07 -5.73
C SER A 205 17.19 -13.83 -6.49
N VAL A 206 18.05 -13.28 -7.36
CA VAL A 206 17.71 -12.14 -8.22
C VAL A 206 16.54 -12.45 -9.14
N ARG A 207 16.45 -13.69 -9.65
CA ARG A 207 15.32 -14.13 -10.47
C ARG A 207 14.02 -14.19 -9.67
N ARG A 208 14.04 -14.76 -8.46
CA ARG A 208 12.86 -14.82 -7.58
C ARG A 208 12.34 -13.43 -7.26
N PHE A 209 13.22 -12.54 -6.81
CA PHE A 209 12.85 -11.15 -6.55
C PHE A 209 12.26 -10.47 -7.79
N SER A 210 12.88 -10.64 -8.96
CA SER A 210 12.35 -10.07 -10.20
C SER A 210 10.98 -10.62 -10.58
N GLN A 211 10.69 -11.89 -10.28
CA GLN A 211 9.37 -12.49 -10.47
C GLN A 211 8.33 -11.92 -9.50
N SER A 212 8.67 -11.75 -8.22
CA SER A 212 7.78 -11.14 -7.23
C SER A 212 7.41 -9.70 -7.62
N VAL A 213 8.36 -8.93 -8.15
CA VAL A 213 8.11 -7.58 -8.67
C VAL A 213 7.17 -7.59 -9.89
N VAL A 214 7.32 -8.56 -10.80
CA VAL A 214 6.39 -8.74 -11.94
C VAL A 214 4.99 -9.08 -11.44
N LEU A 215 4.87 -9.97 -10.46
CA LEU A 215 3.58 -10.32 -9.85
C LEU A 215 2.95 -9.10 -9.19
N PHE A 216 3.72 -8.34 -8.41
CA PHE A 216 3.27 -7.09 -7.80
C PHE A 216 2.70 -6.11 -8.83
N TYR A 217 3.45 -5.77 -9.89
CA TYR A 217 2.93 -4.88 -10.93
C TYR A 217 1.67 -5.44 -11.63
N GLY A 218 1.63 -6.77 -11.85
CA GLY A 218 0.44 -7.43 -12.39
C GLY A 218 -0.79 -7.27 -11.49
N ARG A 219 -0.62 -7.40 -10.17
CA ARG A 219 -1.69 -7.18 -9.18
C ARG A 219 -2.13 -5.72 -9.15
N VAL A 220 -1.19 -4.78 -9.20
CA VAL A 220 -1.52 -3.34 -9.24
C VAL A 220 -2.31 -3.00 -10.50
N ILE A 221 -1.96 -3.54 -11.67
CA ILE A 221 -2.74 -3.33 -12.90
C ILE A 221 -4.15 -3.92 -12.76
N ALA A 222 -4.28 -5.13 -12.20
CA ALA A 222 -5.58 -5.75 -11.98
C ALA A 222 -6.45 -4.88 -11.05
N LEU A 223 -5.89 -4.38 -9.95
CA LEU A 223 -6.54 -3.47 -9.03
C LEU A 223 -6.97 -2.17 -9.73
N LEU A 224 -6.07 -1.53 -10.49
CA LEU A 224 -6.40 -0.31 -11.23
C LEU A 224 -7.45 -0.54 -12.31
N SER A 225 -7.55 -1.74 -12.88
CA SER A 225 -8.56 -2.07 -13.87
C SER A 225 -9.98 -2.13 -13.27
N LEU A 226 -10.08 -2.39 -11.96
CA LEU A 226 -11.34 -2.31 -11.21
C LEU A 226 -11.71 -0.86 -10.86
N LEU A 227 -10.72 0.03 -10.80
CA LEU A 227 -10.92 1.46 -10.60
C LEU A 227 -11.13 2.13 -11.97
N GLU A 228 -12.36 2.02 -12.49
CA GLU A 228 -12.79 2.41 -13.85
C GLU A 228 -12.32 3.79 -14.42
N PRO A 229 -11.89 4.82 -13.67
CA PRO A 229 -11.50 6.09 -14.29
C PRO A 229 -10.12 6.14 -14.98
N ASP A 230 -9.23 5.14 -14.83
CA ASP A 230 -7.79 5.41 -15.00
C ASP A 230 -6.99 4.52 -15.97
N GLN A 231 -7.45 4.46 -17.23
CA GLN A 231 -6.69 3.85 -18.32
C GLN A 231 -5.27 4.43 -18.47
N THR A 232 -5.08 5.71 -18.12
CA THR A 232 -3.77 6.37 -18.21
C THR A 232 -2.77 5.85 -17.17
N ALA A 233 -3.20 5.67 -15.92
CA ALA A 233 -2.36 5.08 -14.89
C ALA A 233 -2.08 3.60 -15.20
N ALA A 234 -3.10 2.84 -15.64
CA ALA A 234 -2.93 1.45 -16.05
C ALA A 234 -1.89 1.31 -17.18
N HIS A 235 -1.90 2.19 -18.18
CA HIS A 235 -0.91 2.19 -19.26
C HIS A 235 0.51 2.53 -18.79
N GLY A 236 0.64 3.47 -17.84
CA GLY A 236 1.92 3.79 -17.21
C GLY A 236 2.52 2.58 -16.50
N ILE A 237 1.71 1.87 -15.72
CA ILE A 237 2.15 0.69 -14.96
C ILE A 237 2.37 -0.51 -15.89
N ALA A 238 1.60 -0.65 -16.96
CA ALA A 238 1.83 -1.69 -17.98
C ALA A 238 3.24 -1.58 -18.59
N ARG A 239 3.74 -0.35 -18.83
CA ARG A 239 5.13 -0.16 -19.28
C ARG A 239 6.16 -0.58 -18.24
N LEU A 240 5.89 -0.32 -16.95
CA LEU A 240 6.77 -0.79 -15.86
C LEU A 240 6.77 -2.33 -15.78
N LEU A 241 5.60 -2.95 -15.95
CA LEU A 241 5.46 -4.40 -16.03
C LEU A 241 6.22 -4.98 -17.23
N ASP A 242 6.11 -4.36 -18.41
CA ASP A 242 6.84 -4.79 -19.61
C ASP A 242 8.35 -4.72 -19.41
N ALA A 243 8.84 -3.65 -18.78
CA ALA A 243 10.25 -3.49 -18.43
C ALA A 243 10.71 -4.57 -17.43
N ALA A 244 9.91 -4.85 -16.40
CA ALA A 244 10.18 -5.92 -15.45
C ALA A 244 10.19 -7.31 -16.13
N CYS A 245 9.24 -7.57 -17.03
CA CYS A 245 9.18 -8.81 -17.82
C CYS A 245 10.40 -8.96 -18.76
N ALA A 246 10.82 -7.86 -19.41
CA ALA A 246 12.01 -7.85 -20.24
C ALA A 246 13.28 -8.19 -19.42
N ARG A 247 13.38 -7.66 -18.20
CA ARG A 247 14.46 -7.97 -17.26
C ARG A 247 14.47 -9.45 -16.87
N VAL A 248 13.33 -10.04 -16.49
CA VAL A 248 13.25 -11.48 -16.16
C VAL A 248 13.72 -12.33 -17.35
N ARG A 249 13.30 -12.01 -18.58
CA ARG A 249 13.75 -12.71 -19.79
C ARG A 249 15.26 -12.59 -20.01
N ALA A 250 15.85 -11.43 -19.76
CA ALA A 250 17.30 -11.24 -19.86
C ALA A 250 18.06 -12.11 -18.84
N LEU A 251 17.55 -12.20 -17.61
CA LEU A 251 18.13 -13.08 -16.57
C LEU A 251 18.07 -14.56 -16.97
N GLU A 252 16.97 -15.01 -17.56
CA GLU A 252 16.83 -16.39 -18.05
C GLU A 252 17.83 -16.72 -19.16
N VAL A 253 18.09 -15.77 -20.08
CA VAL A 253 19.10 -15.95 -21.13
C VAL A 253 20.50 -16.05 -20.53
N ILE A 254 20.82 -15.22 -19.54
CA ILE A 254 22.12 -15.26 -18.84
C ILE A 254 22.29 -16.60 -18.10
N ALA A 255 21.26 -17.06 -17.39
CA ALA A 255 21.28 -18.33 -16.68
C ALA A 255 21.54 -19.52 -17.62
N ARG A 256 20.82 -19.61 -18.75
CA ARG A 256 21.03 -20.66 -19.76
C ARG A 256 22.44 -20.66 -20.36
N ARG A 257 23.00 -19.47 -20.62
CA ARG A 257 24.39 -19.34 -21.13
C ARG A 257 25.41 -19.85 -20.11
N ARG A 258 25.19 -19.57 -18.82
CA ARG A 258 26.06 -20.04 -17.74
C ARG A 258 26.00 -21.56 -17.61
N GLU A 259 24.81 -22.15 -17.69
CA GLU A 259 24.63 -23.61 -17.70
C GLU A 259 25.35 -24.27 -18.89
N SER A 260 25.24 -23.70 -20.10
CA SER A 260 25.93 -24.24 -21.28
C SER A 260 27.46 -24.17 -21.18
N LEU A 261 28.01 -23.13 -20.55
CA LEU A 261 29.46 -23.01 -20.34
C LEU A 261 29.96 -24.09 -19.39
N ILE A 262 29.22 -24.37 -18.31
CA ILE A 262 29.59 -25.40 -17.32
C ILE A 262 29.58 -26.80 -17.96
N THR A 263 28.58 -27.12 -18.79
CA THR A 263 28.49 -28.44 -19.45
C THR A 263 29.56 -28.64 -20.53
N HIS A 264 29.99 -27.58 -21.22
CA HIS A 264 31.09 -27.68 -22.19
C HIS A 264 32.47 -27.80 -21.52
N THR A 265 32.72 -27.16 -20.38
CA THR A 265 33.98 -27.33 -19.64
C THR A 265 34.16 -28.70 -18.99
N GLY A 266 33.09 -29.49 -18.83
CA GLY A 266 33.14 -30.84 -18.24
C GLY A 266 33.51 -31.96 -19.22
N ASN A 267 33.47 -31.71 -20.53
CA ASN A 267 33.73 -32.75 -21.56
C ASN A 267 35.08 -32.59 -22.28
N GLU A 268 35.86 -31.56 -21.97
CA GLU A 268 37.28 -31.50 -22.36
C GLU A 268 38.11 -32.26 -21.32
N SER A 269 37.94 -33.57 -21.26
CA SER A 269 38.91 -34.46 -20.64
C SER A 269 40.23 -34.27 -21.37
N CYS A 270 41.20 -33.65 -20.70
CA CYS A 270 42.61 -33.59 -21.06
C CYS A 270 43.13 -34.99 -21.44
N THR A 271 42.98 -35.36 -22.70
CA THR A 271 43.60 -36.55 -23.28
C THR A 271 44.20 -36.15 -24.62
N ALA A 272 45.45 -35.69 -24.55
CA ALA A 272 46.54 -36.09 -25.43
C ALA A 272 47.65 -35.05 -25.35
N SER A 273 48.54 -35.21 -24.38
CA SER A 273 49.94 -34.83 -24.56
C SER A 273 50.43 -35.50 -25.85
N THR A 274 50.41 -34.77 -26.95
CA THR A 274 51.09 -35.20 -28.17
C THR A 274 52.57 -34.92 -27.94
N PRO A 275 53.45 -35.93 -27.92
CA PRO A 275 54.88 -35.70 -27.77
C PRO A 275 55.35 -34.86 -28.96
N GLN A 276 55.90 -33.69 -28.64
CA GLN A 276 56.52 -32.77 -29.57
C GLN A 276 57.76 -33.45 -30.17
N PRO A 277 57.83 -33.73 -31.49
CA PRO A 277 59.09 -34.19 -32.09
C PRO A 277 60.06 -33.00 -32.10
N THR A 278 61.14 -33.16 -31.35
CA THR A 278 62.35 -32.34 -31.34
C THR A 278 63.00 -32.37 -32.73
N ASN A 279 62.53 -31.53 -33.66
CA ASN A 279 63.29 -31.20 -34.85
C ASN A 279 64.12 -29.95 -34.59
N ALA A 280 65.30 -30.19 -34.03
CA ALA A 280 66.40 -29.25 -34.06
C ALA A 280 66.82 -29.01 -35.52
N LYS A 281 66.61 -27.81 -36.03
CA LYS A 281 67.29 -27.29 -37.22
C LYS A 281 68.27 -26.21 -36.76
N PRO A 282 69.60 -26.41 -36.89
CA PRO A 282 70.55 -25.36 -36.59
C PRO A 282 70.47 -24.26 -37.66
N LEU A 283 70.29 -23.02 -37.20
CA LEU A 283 70.49 -21.82 -37.99
C LEU A 283 71.98 -21.69 -38.30
N LEU A 284 72.34 -21.78 -39.58
CA LEU A 284 73.64 -21.37 -40.08
C LEU A 284 73.74 -19.83 -40.02
N PRO A 285 74.89 -19.27 -39.59
CA PRO A 285 75.13 -17.84 -39.60
C PRO A 285 75.35 -17.35 -41.04
N ARG A 286 74.63 -16.30 -41.44
CA ARG A 286 74.94 -15.54 -42.66
C ARG A 286 75.87 -14.40 -42.25
N THR A 287 77.14 -14.57 -42.59
CA THR A 287 78.17 -13.53 -42.57
C THR A 287 77.86 -12.42 -43.58
N ILE A 288 78.39 -11.24 -43.24
CA ILE A 288 78.39 -9.93 -43.90
C ILE A 288 78.67 -10.02 -45.41
#